data_AF-A0A5J9SL72-F1
#
_entry.id   AF-A0A5J9SL72-F1
#
_cell.length_a   1.000
_cell.length_b   1.000
_cell.length_c   1.000
_cell.angle_alpha   90.00
_cell.angle_beta   90.00
_cell.angle_gamma   90.00
#
_symmetry.space_group_name_H-M   'P 1'
#
loop_
_entity.id
_entity.type
_entity.pdbx_description
1 polymer ?
#
loop_
_entity_poly.entity_id
_entity_poly.type
_entity_poly.pdbx_seq_one_letter_code
_entity_poly.pdbx_strand_id
1 'polypeptide(L)'
;MAALYPATPTLHAGSLPPPLRASPLSWSASIAVSRIPPPPRLALQPLPTPNAPGNRQQSLVVRAAWTRRSRGEAEARPNRKSWKQRTDMYMRPFLLNVFFSKRFVHAKVMHRGTSKVIAVATTNAKDLRLTLPSLVDDNACRTIGRLIAERSMDADVFAMAYEPKKNERIEGKLGIIIDTIKEHGIIFA
;
A
#
# COMPACT_ATOMS: atom_id res chain seq x y z
N MET A 1 -29.70 50.63 28.66
CA MET A 1 -28.45 51.41 28.56
C MET A 1 -27.35 50.67 29.29
N ALA A 2 -26.46 49.99 28.55
CA ALA A 2 -25.10 49.62 28.95
C ALA A 2 -24.47 48.90 27.75
N ALA A 3 -23.94 49.69 26.81
CA ALA A 3 -23.20 49.18 25.66
C ALA A 3 -21.79 48.79 26.14
N LEU A 4 -21.46 47.50 26.05
CA LEU A 4 -20.11 47.00 26.26
C LEU A 4 -19.36 47.07 24.93
N TYR A 5 -18.36 47.94 24.90
CA TYR A 5 -17.46 48.14 23.77
C TYR A 5 -16.58 46.90 23.54
N PRO A 6 -16.31 46.50 22.28
CA PRO A 6 -15.33 45.45 22.01
C PRO A 6 -13.90 46.00 22.12
N ALA A 7 -13.06 45.30 22.88
CA ALA A 7 -11.64 45.60 23.03
C ALA A 7 -10.87 45.24 21.75
N THR A 8 -10.16 46.22 21.20
CA THR A 8 -9.19 46.08 20.11
C THR A 8 -7.98 45.23 20.52
N PRO A 9 -7.59 44.20 19.76
CA PRO A 9 -6.34 43.48 19.98
C PRO A 9 -5.14 44.27 19.43
N THR A 10 -4.22 44.64 20.31
CA THR A 10 -2.92 45.24 19.98
C THR A 10 -2.00 44.19 19.37
N LEU A 11 -1.67 44.33 18.08
CA LEU A 11 -0.71 43.48 17.36
C LEU A 11 0.72 43.78 17.83
N HIS A 12 1.34 42.84 18.55
CA HIS A 12 2.78 42.84 18.79
C HIS A 12 3.51 42.46 17.49
N ALA A 13 4.30 43.39 16.96
CA ALA A 13 5.23 43.15 15.85
C ALA A 13 6.38 42.24 16.32
N GLY A 14 6.21 40.93 16.13
CA GLY A 14 7.28 39.95 16.28
C GLY A 14 8.27 40.06 15.12
N SER A 15 9.54 40.23 15.45
CA SER A 15 10.68 40.25 14.53
C SER A 15 10.73 39.01 13.62
N LEU A 16 10.73 39.23 12.30
CA LEU A 16 10.94 38.19 11.28
C LEU A 16 12.36 37.59 11.40
N PRO A 17 12.52 36.25 11.34
CA PRO A 17 13.84 35.64 11.21
C PRO A 17 14.41 35.89 9.80
N PRO A 18 15.75 35.99 9.65
CA PRO A 18 16.37 36.21 8.35
C PRO A 18 16.13 35.03 7.40
N PRO A 19 16.04 35.26 6.08
CA PRO A 19 15.81 34.19 5.12
C PRO A 19 16.97 33.20 5.11
N LEU A 20 16.64 31.92 5.28
CA LEU A 20 17.57 30.82 5.10
C LEU A 20 18.03 30.78 3.63
N ARG A 21 19.30 31.12 3.43
CA ARG A 21 20.01 31.07 2.16
C ARG A 21 19.89 29.68 1.55
N ALA A 22 19.21 29.58 0.42
CA ALA A 22 19.16 28.36 -0.37
C ALA A 22 20.56 28.00 -0.86
N SER A 23 21.16 26.96 -0.28
CA SER A 23 22.37 26.33 -0.78
C SER A 23 22.01 25.47 -2.01
N PRO A 24 22.65 25.65 -3.17
CA PRO A 24 22.48 24.73 -4.29
C PRO A 24 23.19 23.43 -3.94
N LEU A 25 22.42 22.38 -3.69
CA LEU A 25 22.93 21.01 -3.62
C LEU A 25 23.43 20.62 -5.02
N SER A 26 24.69 20.92 -5.30
CA SER A 26 25.41 20.43 -6.46
C SER A 26 25.69 18.94 -6.27
N TRP A 27 24.98 18.07 -6.98
CA TRP A 27 25.38 16.69 -7.19
C TRP A 27 26.55 16.64 -8.19
N SER A 28 27.74 17.04 -7.75
CA SER A 28 28.97 16.72 -8.47
C SER A 28 29.44 15.35 -8.02
N ALA A 29 29.11 14.32 -8.81
CA ALA A 29 29.77 13.02 -8.69
C ALA A 29 31.25 13.17 -9.04
N SER A 30 32.12 13.12 -8.05
CA SER A 30 33.57 13.02 -8.27
C SER A 30 33.90 11.63 -8.80
N ILE A 31 33.96 11.49 -10.13
CA ILE A 31 34.60 10.32 -10.73
C ILE A 31 36.11 10.57 -10.60
N ALA A 32 36.73 9.90 -9.64
CA ALA A 32 38.18 9.83 -9.57
C ALA A 32 38.70 9.14 -10.84
N VAL A 33 39.28 9.92 -11.75
CA VAL A 33 40.03 9.40 -12.90
C VAL A 33 41.35 8.84 -12.37
N SER A 34 41.32 7.58 -11.93
CA SER A 34 42.53 6.80 -11.74
C SER A 34 43.16 6.55 -13.10
N ARG A 35 44.35 7.13 -13.32
CA ARG A 35 45.18 6.87 -14.51
C ARG A 35 45.59 5.39 -14.51
N ILE A 36 44.94 4.59 -15.35
CA ILE A 36 45.34 3.21 -15.64
C ILE A 36 46.46 3.28 -16.70
N PRO A 37 47.66 2.71 -16.48
CA PRO A 37 48.68 2.60 -17.53
C PRO A 37 48.22 1.64 -18.63
N PRO A 38 48.63 1.83 -19.90
CA PRO A 38 48.21 0.95 -20.98
C PRO A 38 48.77 -0.47 -20.79
N PRO A 39 48.02 -1.52 -21.15
CA PRO A 39 48.52 -2.89 -21.10
C PRO A 39 49.61 -3.11 -22.18
N PRO A 40 50.56 -4.03 -21.97
CA PRO A 40 51.53 -4.38 -22.98
C PRO A 40 50.83 -5.02 -24.20
N ARG A 41 51.22 -4.60 -25.40
CA ARG A 41 50.80 -5.19 -26.68
C ARG A 41 51.18 -6.67 -26.71
N LEU A 42 50.18 -7.55 -26.58
CA LEU A 42 50.34 -8.96 -26.92
C LEU A 42 50.33 -9.09 -28.45
N ALA A 43 51.48 -9.45 -29.01
CA ALA A 43 51.64 -9.76 -30.42
C ALA A 43 50.75 -10.96 -30.78
N LEU A 44 49.88 -10.77 -31.78
CA LEU A 44 49.13 -11.87 -32.40
C LEU A 44 50.13 -12.76 -33.15
N GLN A 45 50.51 -13.89 -32.56
CA GLN A 45 51.17 -14.96 -33.30
C GLN A 45 50.12 -15.76 -34.10
N PRO A 46 50.42 -16.15 -35.35
CA PRO A 46 49.51 -16.97 -36.15
C PRO A 46 49.32 -18.38 -35.57
N LEU A 47 48.10 -18.87 -35.75
CA LEU A 47 47.56 -20.16 -35.33
C LEU A 47 48.35 -21.36 -35.89
N PRO A 48 48.68 -22.40 -35.08
CA PRO A 48 49.00 -23.71 -35.62
C PRO A 48 47.73 -24.51 -35.92
N THR A 49 47.75 -25.17 -37.08
CA THR A 49 46.71 -26.02 -37.67
C THR A 49 46.27 -27.20 -36.81
N PRO A 50 45.05 -27.74 -37.02
CA PRO A 50 44.42 -28.70 -36.12
C PRO A 50 44.96 -30.09 -36.37
N ASN A 51 45.47 -30.77 -35.34
CA ASN A 51 45.59 -32.23 -35.30
C ASN A 51 45.83 -32.69 -33.85
N ALA A 52 44.78 -33.24 -33.22
CA ALA A 52 44.78 -34.33 -32.24
C ALA A 52 43.62 -34.19 -31.23
N PRO A 53 42.87 -35.27 -30.92
CA PRO A 53 41.75 -35.23 -29.99
C PRO A 53 42.26 -35.41 -28.56
N GLY A 54 41.99 -34.45 -27.67
CA GLY A 54 42.45 -34.59 -26.29
C GLY A 54 41.98 -33.50 -25.35
N ASN A 55 41.01 -33.87 -24.52
CA ASN A 55 40.76 -33.36 -23.18
C ASN A 55 39.94 -32.06 -23.02
N ARG A 56 38.72 -32.25 -22.52
CA ARG A 56 37.75 -31.23 -22.09
C ARG A 56 38.35 -30.34 -20.99
N GLN A 57 38.70 -29.11 -21.32
CA GLN A 57 38.86 -28.04 -20.34
C GLN A 57 37.47 -27.64 -19.85
N GLN A 58 37.15 -28.06 -18.62
CA GLN A 58 35.91 -27.80 -17.92
C GLN A 58 35.74 -26.29 -17.71
N SER A 59 34.62 -25.75 -18.18
CA SER A 59 34.18 -24.40 -17.85
C SER A 59 34.03 -24.26 -16.33
N LEU A 60 34.93 -23.53 -15.69
CA LEU A 60 34.92 -23.23 -14.25
C LEU A 60 33.89 -22.14 -13.90
N VAL A 61 32.72 -22.18 -14.54
CA VAL A 61 31.55 -21.45 -14.07
C VAL A 61 30.91 -22.35 -13.04
N VAL A 62 31.14 -22.06 -11.76
CA VAL A 62 30.34 -22.63 -10.67
C VAL A 62 28.92 -22.10 -10.86
N ARG A 63 28.13 -22.80 -11.67
CA ARG A 63 26.67 -22.76 -11.58
C ARG A 63 26.38 -23.15 -10.14
N ALA A 64 25.78 -22.26 -9.37
CA ALA A 64 25.31 -22.59 -8.03
C ALA A 64 24.47 -23.87 -8.14
N ALA A 65 25.07 -25.00 -7.77
CA ALA A 65 24.38 -26.26 -7.77
C ALA A 65 23.31 -26.12 -6.68
N TRP A 66 22.06 -26.24 -7.08
CA TRP A 66 20.93 -26.26 -6.15
C TRP A 66 21.01 -27.56 -5.34
N THR A 67 21.92 -27.59 -4.36
CA THR A 67 22.17 -28.78 -3.54
C THR A 67 21.16 -28.83 -2.41
N ARG A 68 20.80 -30.04 -1.99
CA ARG A 68 19.88 -30.31 -0.87
C ARG A 68 20.24 -29.56 0.43
N ARG A 69 21.50 -29.15 0.61
CA ARG A 69 21.96 -28.30 1.73
C ARG A 69 21.40 -26.87 1.68
N SER A 70 21.22 -26.29 0.49
CA SER A 70 20.62 -24.95 0.34
C SER A 70 19.13 -24.90 0.70
N ARG A 71 18.43 -26.04 0.65
CA ARG A 71 17.00 -26.12 0.99
C ARG A 71 16.77 -25.94 2.49
N GLY A 72 17.57 -26.59 3.32
CA GLY A 72 17.52 -26.41 4.77
C GLY A 72 17.96 -25.02 5.22
N GLU A 73 18.92 -24.40 4.52
CA GLU A 73 19.35 -23.02 4.78
C GLU A 73 18.29 -21.98 4.38
N ALA A 74 17.55 -22.22 3.29
CA ALA A 74 16.44 -21.36 2.87
C ALA A 74 15.21 -21.50 3.79
N GLU A 75 14.93 -22.70 4.29
CA GLU A 75 13.87 -22.98 5.27
C GLU A 75 14.22 -22.44 6.67
N ALA A 76 15.50 -22.35 7.02
CA ALA A 76 15.99 -21.75 8.27
C ALA A 76 16.03 -20.22 8.26
N ARG A 77 15.88 -19.57 7.09
CA ARG A 77 15.79 -18.10 7.03
C ARG A 77 14.46 -17.68 7.65
N PRO A 78 14.46 -16.82 8.68
CA PRO A 78 13.21 -16.29 9.21
C PRO A 78 12.47 -15.61 8.05
N ASN A 79 11.18 -15.93 7.88
CA ASN A 79 10.34 -15.36 6.83
C ASN A 79 10.31 -13.84 6.97
N ARG A 80 11.24 -13.15 6.32
CA ARG A 80 11.35 -11.70 6.36
C ARG A 80 10.20 -11.17 5.52
N LYS A 81 9.17 -10.66 6.20
CA LYS A 81 8.03 -9.97 5.59
C LYS A 81 8.52 -9.06 4.46
N SER A 82 7.83 -9.05 3.32
CA SER A 82 8.19 -8.15 2.21
C SER A 82 8.06 -6.68 2.62
N TRP A 83 8.72 -5.77 1.91
CA TRP A 83 8.56 -4.32 2.14
C TRP A 83 7.10 -3.90 2.10
N LYS A 84 6.35 -4.40 1.10
CA LYS A 84 4.90 -4.20 1.00
C LYS A 84 4.18 -4.64 2.28
N GLN A 85 4.42 -5.86 2.76
CA GLN A 85 3.73 -6.37 3.96
C GLN A 85 4.05 -5.57 5.23
N ARG A 86 5.22 -4.92 5.31
CA ARG A 86 5.58 -4.01 6.41
C ARG A 86 4.90 -2.64 6.30
N THR A 87 4.74 -2.14 5.08
CA THR A 87 4.27 -0.77 4.80
C THR A 87 2.77 -0.68 4.54
N ASP A 88 2.12 -1.78 4.17
CA ASP A 88 0.70 -1.87 3.82
C ASP A 88 -0.20 -1.27 4.91
N MET A 89 0.15 -1.47 6.19
CA MET A 89 -0.57 -0.96 7.35
C MET A 89 -0.60 0.57 7.43
N TYR A 90 0.40 1.25 6.86
CA TYR A 90 0.51 2.71 6.86
C TYR A 90 0.01 3.32 5.55
N MET A 91 0.19 2.62 4.42
CA MET A 91 -0.22 3.11 3.10
C MET A 91 -1.70 2.83 2.80
N ARG A 92 -2.24 1.72 3.32
CA ARG A 92 -3.64 1.32 3.22
C ARG A 92 -4.18 0.99 4.62
N PRO A 93 -4.31 2.01 5.48
CA PRO A 93 -4.60 1.81 6.91
C PRO A 93 -6.04 1.36 7.16
N PHE A 94 -7.00 1.75 6.33
CA PHE A 94 -8.41 1.40 6.50
C PHE A 94 -8.81 0.24 5.60
N LEU A 95 -9.53 -0.73 6.16
CA LEU A 95 -9.98 -1.93 5.47
C LEU A 95 -11.50 -2.07 5.59
N LEU A 96 -12.17 -2.19 4.45
CA LEU A 96 -13.59 -2.51 4.36
C LEU A 96 -13.79 -4.02 4.53
N ASN A 97 -14.63 -4.41 5.48
CA ASN A 97 -15.04 -5.80 5.66
C ASN A 97 -16.56 -5.88 5.54
N VAL A 98 -17.01 -6.61 4.52
CA VAL A 98 -18.43 -6.86 4.26
C VAL A 98 -18.75 -8.30 4.58
N PHE A 99 -19.79 -8.50 5.39
CA PHE A 99 -20.32 -9.79 5.78
C PHE A 99 -21.76 -9.91 5.31
N PHE A 100 -22.00 -10.91 4.47
CA PHE A 100 -23.32 -11.28 3.99
C PHE A 100 -23.83 -12.50 4.74
N SER A 101 -25.00 -12.36 5.35
CA SER A 101 -25.78 -13.46 5.91
C SER A 101 -27.04 -13.66 5.09
N LYS A 102 -27.74 -14.79 5.31
CA LYS A 102 -29.07 -15.02 4.75
C LYS A 102 -30.12 -14.02 5.27
N ARG A 103 -29.85 -13.37 6.40
CA ARG A 103 -30.83 -12.51 7.10
C ARG A 103 -30.47 -11.03 7.16
N PHE A 104 -29.20 -10.68 7.00
CA PHE A 104 -28.74 -9.30 7.11
C PHE A 104 -27.41 -9.11 6.38
N VAL A 105 -27.09 -7.85 6.16
CA VAL A 105 -25.82 -7.38 5.61
C VAL A 105 -25.13 -6.56 6.69
N HIS A 106 -23.82 -6.73 6.82
CA HIS A 106 -23.01 -6.01 7.79
C HIS A 106 -21.73 -5.54 7.13
N ALA A 107 -21.52 -4.23 7.10
CA ALA A 107 -20.30 -3.60 6.63
C ALA A 107 -19.61 -2.92 7.81
N LYS A 108 -18.30 -3.07 7.90
CA LYS A 108 -17.48 -2.39 8.91
C LYS A 108 -16.16 -1.93 8.32
N VAL A 109 -15.70 -0.79 8.80
CA VAL A 109 -14.39 -0.21 8.48
C VAL A 109 -13.46 -0.44 9.66
N MET A 110 -12.33 -1.07 9.39
CA MET A 110 -11.32 -1.39 10.41
C MET A 110 -10.04 -0.62 10.12
N HIS A 111 -9.42 -0.05 11.15
CA HIS A 111 -8.05 0.44 11.05
C HIS A 111 -7.07 -0.71 11.31
N ARG A 112 -6.22 -1.03 10.34
CA ARG A 112 -5.30 -2.18 10.37
C ARG A 112 -4.24 -2.07 11.45
N GLY A 113 -3.74 -0.86 11.72
CA GLY A 113 -2.67 -0.67 12.71
C GLY A 113 -3.12 -0.83 14.16
N THR A 114 -4.30 -0.31 14.48
CA THR A 114 -4.83 -0.34 15.85
C THR A 114 -5.90 -1.42 16.05
N SER A 115 -6.28 -2.13 14.99
CA SER A 115 -7.41 -3.08 14.97
C SER A 115 -8.72 -2.49 15.48
N LYS A 116 -8.88 -1.15 15.43
CA LYS A 116 -10.09 -0.46 15.90
C LYS A 116 -11.14 -0.46 14.80
N VAL A 117 -12.40 -0.62 15.22
CA VAL A 117 -13.56 -0.40 14.34
C VAL A 117 -13.79 1.10 14.26
N ILE A 118 -13.81 1.66 13.06
CA ILE A 118 -14.03 3.08 12.83
C ILE A 118 -15.51 3.36 12.60
N ALA A 119 -16.08 2.67 11.62
CA ALA A 119 -17.49 2.81 11.25
C ALA A 119 -18.13 1.43 11.05
N VAL A 120 -19.41 1.34 11.35
CA VAL A 120 -20.22 0.12 11.22
C VAL A 120 -21.55 0.48 10.60
N ALA A 121 -22.06 -0.33 9.69
CA ALA A 121 -23.41 -0.25 9.16
C ALA A 121 -24.00 -1.66 9.02
N THR A 122 -25.20 -1.89 9.54
CA THR A 122 -25.88 -3.20 9.42
C THR A 122 -27.37 -3.04 9.19
N THR A 123 -27.95 -3.87 8.32
CA THR A 123 -29.39 -3.89 8.10
C THR A 123 -30.17 -4.41 9.30
N ASN A 124 -29.49 -5.03 10.28
CA ASN A 124 -30.09 -5.45 11.55
C ASN A 124 -30.24 -4.30 12.57
N ALA A 125 -29.87 -3.06 12.23
CA ALA A 125 -30.10 -1.91 13.08
C ALA A 125 -31.61 -1.65 13.26
N LYS A 126 -32.02 -1.18 14.44
CA LYS A 126 -33.44 -0.99 14.80
C LYS A 126 -34.18 -0.14 13.77
N ASP A 127 -33.55 0.93 13.30
CA ASP A 127 -34.17 1.89 12.37
C ASP A 127 -34.36 1.28 10.97
N LEU A 128 -33.36 0.54 10.48
CA LEU A 128 -33.41 -0.07 9.16
C LEU A 128 -34.34 -1.28 9.10
N ARG A 129 -34.49 -2.02 10.21
CA ARG A 129 -35.41 -3.17 10.28
C ARG A 129 -36.87 -2.78 10.10
N LEU A 130 -37.23 -1.55 10.46
CA LEU A 130 -38.58 -1.02 10.33
C LEU A 130 -38.80 -0.29 9.00
N THR A 131 -37.72 0.28 8.44
CA THR A 131 -37.80 1.11 7.24
C THR A 131 -37.66 0.30 5.95
N LEU A 132 -36.81 -0.74 5.95
CA LEU A 132 -36.53 -1.52 4.75
C LEU A 132 -37.54 -2.67 4.56
N PRO A 133 -38.08 -2.87 3.36
CA PRO A 133 -38.97 -4.00 3.06
C PRO A 133 -38.25 -5.35 3.15
N SER A 134 -36.94 -5.39 2.86
CA SER A 134 -36.08 -6.55 2.99
C SER A 134 -34.68 -6.13 3.41
N LEU A 135 -34.03 -6.98 4.21
CA LEU A 135 -32.73 -6.69 4.82
C LEU A 135 -31.54 -7.16 3.99
N VAL A 136 -31.80 -7.85 2.88
CA VAL A 136 -30.80 -8.55 2.06
C VAL A 136 -30.93 -8.22 0.57
N ASP A 137 -31.92 -7.41 0.19
CA ASP A 137 -32.13 -6.97 -1.19
C ASP A 137 -31.07 -5.97 -1.66
N ASP A 138 -31.04 -5.72 -2.96
CA ASP A 138 -30.09 -4.79 -3.59
C ASP A 138 -30.28 -3.36 -3.06
N ASN A 139 -31.51 -2.94 -2.78
CA ASN A 139 -31.80 -1.65 -2.15
C ASN A 139 -31.24 -1.56 -0.72
N ALA A 140 -31.26 -2.67 0.02
CA ALA A 140 -30.65 -2.74 1.34
C ALA A 140 -29.12 -2.61 1.24
N CYS A 141 -28.52 -3.24 0.22
CA CYS A 141 -27.09 -3.11 -0.07
C CYS A 141 -26.69 -1.66 -0.40
N ARG A 142 -27.46 -0.96 -1.24
CA ARG A 142 -27.26 0.47 -1.53
C ARG A 142 -27.36 1.32 -0.26
N THR A 143 -28.37 1.07 0.57
CA THR A 143 -28.56 1.80 1.83
C THR A 143 -27.37 1.59 2.77
N ILE A 144 -26.84 0.37 2.86
CA ILE A 144 -25.63 0.08 3.65
C ILE A 144 -24.39 0.74 3.06
N GLY A 145 -24.23 0.70 1.73
CA GLY A 145 -23.12 1.37 1.04
C GLY A 145 -23.11 2.89 1.30
N ARG A 146 -24.28 3.53 1.28
CA ARG A 146 -24.42 4.93 1.68
C ARG A 146 -24.06 5.17 3.14
N LEU A 147 -24.69 4.43 4.05
CA LEU A 147 -24.50 4.65 5.49
C LEU A 147 -23.07 4.40 5.96
N ILE A 148 -22.39 3.41 5.38
CA ILE A 148 -20.98 3.16 5.74
C ILE A 148 -20.08 4.26 5.18
N ALA A 149 -20.39 4.81 4.00
CA ALA A 149 -19.64 5.91 3.42
C ALA A 149 -19.78 7.18 4.25
N GLU A 150 -21.01 7.58 4.58
CA GLU A 150 -21.31 8.74 5.42
C GLU A 150 -20.62 8.64 6.79
N ARG A 151 -20.80 7.51 7.51
CA ARG A 151 -20.15 7.29 8.81
C ARG A 151 -18.63 7.24 8.75
N SER A 152 -18.06 6.85 7.61
CA SER A 152 -16.61 6.85 7.42
C SER A 152 -16.10 8.26 7.20
N MET A 153 -16.81 9.09 6.44
CA MET A 153 -16.50 10.49 6.25
C MET A 153 -16.63 11.30 7.55
N ASP A 154 -17.65 11.01 8.36
CA ASP A 154 -17.81 11.59 9.71
C ASP A 154 -16.63 11.27 10.65
N ALA A 155 -15.90 10.18 10.35
CA ALA A 155 -14.71 9.74 11.07
C ALA A 155 -13.40 10.09 10.33
N ASP A 156 -13.44 11.03 9.38
CA ASP A 156 -12.32 11.49 8.55
C ASP A 156 -11.65 10.40 7.70
N VAL A 157 -12.42 9.37 7.30
CA VAL A 157 -11.95 8.29 6.43
C VAL A 157 -12.51 8.45 5.01
N PHE A 158 -11.66 8.93 4.11
CA PHE A 158 -12.00 9.15 2.69
C PHE A 158 -11.40 8.09 1.75
N ALA A 159 -10.49 7.26 2.24
CA ALA A 159 -9.84 6.22 1.46
C ALA A 159 -9.73 4.91 2.24
N MET A 160 -10.01 3.79 1.59
CA MET A 160 -9.94 2.47 2.20
C MET A 160 -9.61 1.37 1.19
N ALA A 161 -9.12 0.23 1.68
CA ALA A 161 -8.86 -0.95 0.86
C ALA A 161 -9.94 -2.02 1.07
N TYR A 162 -10.24 -2.79 0.03
CA TYR A 162 -11.01 -4.02 0.14
C TYR A 162 -10.12 -5.21 -0.21
N GLU A 163 -10.02 -6.18 0.70
CA GLU A 163 -9.27 -7.41 0.48
C GLU A 163 -10.28 -8.53 0.15
N PRO A 164 -10.44 -8.93 -1.13
CA PRO A 164 -11.31 -10.04 -1.48
C PRO A 164 -10.77 -11.34 -0.88
N LYS A 165 -11.67 -12.19 -0.39
CA LYS A 165 -11.29 -13.53 0.07
C LYS A 165 -10.89 -14.40 -1.10
N LYS A 166 -10.18 -15.51 -0.80
CA LYS A 166 -9.81 -16.50 -1.82
C LYS A 166 -11.06 -16.94 -2.59
N ASN A 167 -11.04 -16.78 -3.91
CA ASN A 167 -12.13 -17.10 -4.85
C ASN A 167 -13.41 -16.24 -4.72
N GLU A 168 -13.38 -15.14 -3.96
CA GLU A 168 -14.51 -14.21 -3.90
C GLU A 168 -14.50 -13.28 -5.12
N ARG A 169 -15.58 -13.30 -5.89
CA ARG A 169 -15.77 -12.39 -7.01
C ARG A 169 -16.45 -11.10 -6.53
N ILE A 170 -15.99 -9.97 -7.04
CA ILE A 170 -16.59 -8.66 -6.78
C ILE A 170 -17.76 -8.49 -7.76
N GLU A 171 -18.82 -9.24 -7.52
CA GLU A 171 -20.03 -9.22 -8.35
C GLU A 171 -21.29 -9.25 -7.45
N GLY A 172 -22.44 -8.95 -8.03
CA GLY A 172 -23.73 -8.95 -7.33
C GLY A 172 -23.75 -7.96 -6.15
N LYS A 173 -24.21 -8.42 -4.98
CA LYS A 173 -24.42 -7.57 -3.79
C LYS A 173 -23.17 -6.88 -3.29
N LEU A 174 -22.02 -7.55 -3.39
CA LEU A 174 -20.73 -6.96 -3.00
C LEU A 174 -20.34 -5.82 -3.95
N GLY A 175 -20.53 -6.02 -5.25
CA GLY A 175 -20.32 -4.97 -6.26
C GLY A 175 -21.18 -3.75 -5.98
N ILE A 176 -22.48 -3.94 -5.75
CA ILE A 176 -23.42 -2.85 -5.44
C ILE A 176 -22.95 -2.02 -4.24
N ILE A 177 -22.49 -2.66 -3.16
CA ILE A 177 -22.00 -1.95 -1.98
C ILE A 177 -20.75 -1.14 -2.31
N ILE A 178 -19.78 -1.74 -2.99
CA ILE A 178 -18.52 -1.07 -3.35
C ILE A 178 -18.79 0.10 -4.30
N ASP A 179 -19.66 -0.07 -5.28
CA ASP A 179 -20.01 0.98 -6.23
C ASP A 179 -20.74 2.13 -5.54
N THR A 180 -21.70 1.82 -4.66
CA THR A 180 -22.38 2.86 -3.85
C THR A 180 -21.39 3.62 -2.96
N ILE A 181 -20.42 2.94 -2.35
CA ILE A 181 -19.39 3.61 -1.52
C ILE A 181 -18.53 4.57 -2.36
N LYS A 182 -18.19 4.18 -3.60
CA LYS A 182 -17.46 5.05 -4.54
C LYS A 182 -18.30 6.25 -4.95
N GLU A 183 -19.58 6.04 -5.27
CA GLU A 183 -20.52 7.11 -5.63
C GLU A 183 -20.64 8.16 -4.52
N HIS A 184 -20.57 7.71 -3.27
CA HIS A 184 -20.61 8.58 -2.09
C HIS A 184 -19.26 9.23 -1.73
N GLY A 185 -18.21 9.08 -2.56
CA GLY A 185 -16.97 9.84 -2.47
C GLY A 185 -15.81 9.18 -1.72
N ILE A 186 -15.91 7.88 -1.42
CA ILE A 186 -14.78 7.13 -0.85
C ILE A 186 -13.94 6.48 -1.96
N ILE A 187 -12.63 6.65 -1.85
CA ILE A 187 -11.65 6.11 -2.81
C ILE A 187 -11.19 4.73 -2.35
N PHE A 188 -11.19 3.75 -3.26
CA PHE A 188 -10.62 2.42 -3.01
C PHE A 188 -9.16 2.34 -3.49
N ALA A 189 -8.25 1.94 -2.60
CA ALA A 189 -6.80 1.94 -2.82
C ALA A 189 -6.15 0.56 -2.93
#